data_AF-A0A7W0PWT7-F1
#
_entry.id   AF-A0A7W0PWT7-F1
#
_cell.length_a   1.000
_cell.length_b   1.000
_cell.length_c   1.000
_cell.angle_alpha   90.00
_cell.angle_beta   90.00
_cell.angle_gamma   90.00
#
_symmetry.space_group_name_H-M   'P 1'
#
loop_
_entity.id
_entity.type
_entity.pdbx_description
1 polymer ?
#
loop_
_entity_poly.entity_id
_entity_poly.type
_entity_poly.pdbx_seq_one_letter_code
_entity_poly.pdbx_strand_id
1 'polypeptide(L)'
;MLGPEGLTEKRTAFSDPDVVMAWSEAHAAGVSADRVRQLAARLTQTDGVERVGEAPSPGRPTRYSTAELVAIEQAALALVERGRDAGAPSIPEQRLTEIERADRIALSDEQEAMVREVATSPSRVVCVVGLAGAGKTTATHAVGQVFAHAGIHVLGAAPSGVAAEKLQDETGIRSATLHRVLEEARRDGGLPHGCVLVVDEAGMAETRILAPVLELVEQAHGKAILIGDPHQLPAVGAGGLFAGVVEREGAVVLKENRRQRDELEREALARVRGGVGRDYLAYAEKRERLVVSESPVTTRARLLIDWWEHARDDLAGNVMLALHRRDVADLNQLARSLMDADCRLGKARLTVSGREFASGDRVVCLRNSDVLDVKNGTCATVERVDLNQRTLTVSTDRGPSVELSRRYLETGNVRHAYALTGHAAQGLTVERAFVLGAGEARLQEWGYVALSRARAQTRLYVTGNPREHESHFHNLDDRDPLARFGRALEESAVERLAVDQRPLPSGPRHAARPEIERPAARPDDQLHLRLLEQKRRVLTKTQERAEGKLGVAERELARCGALRRRRRDELRGEIELQRHSIELVSERLVESVAVLEKAKLELKRADRAPKDRAQEVERAGGTREGLRLTLER
;
A
#
# COMPACT_ATOMS: atom_id res chain seq x y z
N MET A 1 5.67 -5.55 -29.15
CA MET A 1 6.66 -5.02 -28.18
C MET A 1 6.68 -3.49 -28.10
N LEU A 2 6.51 -2.73 -29.19
CA LEU A 2 6.50 -1.25 -29.14
C LEU A 2 5.10 -0.62 -29.09
N GLY A 3 4.05 -1.41 -29.18
CA GLY A 3 2.67 -0.93 -29.03
C GLY A 3 2.26 -0.75 -27.55
N PRO A 4 1.02 -0.30 -27.30
CA PRO A 4 0.50 -0.04 -25.96
C PRO A 4 0.52 -1.25 -25.02
N GLU A 5 0.38 -2.46 -25.56
CA GLU A 5 0.46 -3.76 -24.84
C GLU A 5 1.90 -4.33 -24.85
N GLY A 6 2.89 -3.46 -25.02
CA GLY A 6 4.29 -3.82 -25.20
C GLY A 6 5.16 -3.59 -23.96
N LEU A 7 6.42 -3.23 -24.18
CA LEU A 7 7.40 -2.97 -23.12
C LEU A 7 7.00 -1.80 -22.20
N THR A 8 6.16 -0.89 -22.71
CA THR A 8 5.63 0.26 -21.96
C THR A 8 4.17 0.09 -21.57
N GLU A 9 3.64 -1.14 -21.53
CA GLU A 9 2.27 -1.42 -21.03
C GLU A 9 2.14 -1.00 -19.56
N LYS A 10 3.07 -1.45 -18.71
CA LYS A 10 3.04 -1.28 -17.24
C LYS A 10 4.10 -0.35 -16.69
N ARG A 11 4.98 0.18 -17.53
CA ARG A 11 6.12 1.02 -17.14
C ARG A 11 6.30 2.14 -18.16
N THR A 12 6.84 3.28 -17.73
CA THR A 12 7.07 4.40 -18.65
C THR A 12 8.41 4.29 -19.37
N ALA A 13 9.36 3.54 -18.81
CA ALA A 13 10.66 3.28 -19.40
C ALA A 13 11.15 1.85 -19.13
N PHE A 14 11.96 1.32 -20.05
CA PHE A 14 12.57 0.00 -19.98
C PHE A 14 14.07 0.08 -20.25
N SER A 15 14.82 -0.95 -19.82
CA SER A 15 16.28 -1.05 -19.99
C SER A 15 16.66 -2.26 -20.84
N ASP A 16 17.92 -2.35 -21.29
CA ASP A 16 18.39 -3.50 -22.09
C ASP A 16 18.06 -4.88 -21.44
N PRO A 17 18.24 -5.08 -20.12
CA PRO A 17 17.78 -6.30 -19.45
C PRO A 17 16.29 -6.59 -19.58
N ASP A 18 15.43 -5.56 -19.52
CA ASP A 18 13.98 -5.74 -19.66
C ASP A 18 13.62 -6.23 -21.07
N VAL A 19 14.31 -5.71 -22.10
CA VAL A 19 14.15 -6.14 -23.50
C VAL A 19 14.58 -7.58 -23.68
N VAL A 20 15.72 -7.97 -23.09
CA VAL A 20 16.21 -9.36 -23.12
C VAL A 20 15.20 -10.30 -22.44
N MET A 21 14.69 -9.91 -21.28
CA MET A 21 13.68 -10.69 -20.54
C MET A 21 12.42 -10.88 -21.37
N ALA A 22 11.88 -9.79 -21.95
CA ALA A 22 10.69 -9.86 -22.79
C ALA A 22 10.88 -10.75 -24.04
N TRP A 23 12.03 -10.72 -24.69
CA TRP A 23 12.33 -11.62 -25.81
C TRP A 23 12.47 -13.07 -25.37
N SER A 24 13.07 -13.30 -24.19
CA SER A 24 13.24 -14.64 -23.62
C SER A 24 11.89 -15.28 -23.28
N GLU A 25 11.00 -14.50 -22.64
CA GLU A 25 9.63 -14.92 -22.34
C GLU A 25 8.82 -15.20 -23.61
N ALA A 26 8.94 -14.35 -24.63
CA ALA A 26 8.26 -14.55 -25.91
C ALA A 26 8.80 -15.76 -26.70
N HIS A 27 10.00 -16.25 -26.40
CA HIS A 27 10.69 -17.33 -27.12
C HIS A 27 11.10 -18.48 -26.20
N ALA A 28 10.16 -18.98 -25.41
CA ALA A 28 10.39 -20.07 -24.45
C ALA A 28 10.91 -21.40 -25.07
N ALA A 29 10.83 -21.57 -26.40
CA ALA A 29 11.13 -22.82 -27.11
C ALA A 29 12.46 -22.80 -27.93
N GLY A 30 13.60 -22.52 -27.28
CA GLY A 30 14.91 -22.92 -27.80
C GLY A 30 15.71 -21.86 -28.59
N VAL A 31 15.44 -20.57 -28.42
CA VAL A 31 16.29 -19.51 -28.99
C VAL A 31 17.58 -19.38 -28.17
N SER A 32 18.73 -19.27 -28.83
CA SER A 32 20.01 -19.10 -28.13
C SER A 32 20.10 -17.73 -27.44
N ALA A 33 20.82 -17.67 -26.32
CA ALA A 33 21.04 -16.41 -25.59
C ALA A 33 21.66 -15.33 -26.49
N ASP A 34 22.56 -15.71 -27.40
CA ASP A 34 23.17 -14.78 -28.36
C ASP A 34 22.12 -14.21 -29.33
N ARG A 35 21.19 -15.04 -29.78
CA ARG A 35 20.11 -14.57 -30.66
C ARG A 35 19.16 -13.63 -29.93
N VAL A 36 18.83 -13.91 -28.66
CA VAL A 36 18.03 -12.99 -27.82
C VAL A 36 18.75 -11.64 -27.66
N ARG A 37 20.06 -11.66 -27.35
CA ARG A 37 20.86 -10.43 -27.22
C ARG A 37 20.92 -9.63 -28.52
N GLN A 38 21.05 -10.30 -29.67
CA GLN A 38 20.99 -9.66 -30.99
C GLN A 38 19.63 -9.02 -31.26
N LEU A 39 18.53 -9.71 -30.94
CA LEU A 39 17.17 -9.16 -31.10
C LEU A 39 16.93 -7.96 -30.18
N ALA A 40 17.40 -8.03 -28.93
CA ALA A 40 17.32 -6.92 -27.99
C ALA A 40 18.09 -5.69 -28.47
N ALA A 41 19.33 -5.87 -28.94
CA ALA A 41 20.15 -4.79 -29.48
C ALA A 41 19.56 -4.16 -30.75
N ARG A 42 18.89 -4.96 -31.60
CA ARG A 42 18.17 -4.43 -32.78
C ARG A 42 16.94 -3.62 -32.37
N LEU A 43 16.21 -4.04 -31.34
CA LEU A 43 15.01 -3.33 -30.91
C LEU A 43 15.33 -1.92 -30.40
N THR A 44 16.41 -1.75 -29.64
CA THR A 44 16.81 -0.44 -29.10
C THR A 44 17.33 0.53 -30.16
N GLN A 45 17.57 0.06 -31.39
CA GLN A 45 17.94 0.86 -32.56
C GLN A 45 16.78 1.04 -33.55
N THR A 46 15.59 0.50 -33.24
CA THR A 46 14.43 0.58 -34.14
C THR A 46 13.76 1.94 -34.02
N ASP A 47 13.32 2.50 -35.16
CA ASP A 47 12.51 3.71 -35.19
C ASP A 47 11.26 3.54 -34.31
N GLY A 48 10.99 4.53 -33.46
CA GLY A 48 9.93 4.48 -32.46
C GLY A 48 10.39 4.03 -31.07
N VAL A 49 11.68 3.71 -30.88
CA VAL A 49 12.31 3.61 -29.55
C VAL A 49 13.17 4.84 -29.31
N GLU A 50 12.87 5.56 -28.24
CA GLU A 50 13.61 6.75 -27.85
C GLU A 50 14.43 6.48 -26.60
N ARG A 51 15.68 6.96 -26.61
CA ARG A 51 16.49 7.00 -25.40
C ARG A 51 15.91 8.04 -24.46
N VAL A 52 15.62 7.64 -23.23
CA VAL A 52 15.08 8.53 -22.20
C VAL A 52 15.99 8.51 -20.98
N GLY A 53 16.02 9.63 -20.28
CA GLY A 53 16.86 9.83 -19.10
C GLY A 53 18.35 9.93 -19.40
N GLU A 54 19.17 9.67 -18.37
CA GLU A 54 20.61 9.97 -18.43
C GLU A 54 21.42 9.05 -19.35
N ALA A 55 22.58 9.56 -19.76
CA ALA A 55 23.60 8.79 -20.46
C ALA A 55 24.05 7.57 -19.61
N PRO A 56 24.36 6.43 -20.26
CA PRO A 56 24.78 5.22 -19.56
C PRO A 56 26.05 5.48 -18.72
N SER A 57 26.07 4.95 -17.50
CA SER A 57 27.25 4.92 -16.64
C SER A 57 27.38 3.55 -15.95
N PRO A 58 28.55 3.16 -15.42
CA PRO A 58 28.71 1.85 -14.77
C PRO A 58 27.67 1.62 -13.66
N GLY A 59 26.81 0.61 -13.83
CA GLY A 59 25.72 0.30 -12.91
C GLY A 59 24.39 1.04 -13.18
N ARG A 60 24.33 1.93 -14.16
CA ARG A 60 23.10 2.60 -14.65
C ARG A 60 22.87 2.23 -16.12
N PRO A 61 22.01 1.24 -16.43
CA PRO A 61 21.73 0.89 -17.81
C PRO A 61 21.01 2.05 -18.52
N THR A 62 21.21 2.16 -19.84
CA THR A 62 20.43 3.08 -20.66
C THR A 62 18.94 2.75 -20.52
N ARG A 63 18.11 3.80 -20.39
CA ARG A 63 16.66 3.67 -20.42
C ARG A 63 16.12 4.11 -21.76
N TYR A 64 15.05 3.44 -22.15
CA TYR A 64 14.34 3.67 -23.39
C TYR A 64 12.85 3.77 -23.09
N SER A 65 12.13 4.49 -23.95
CA SER A 65 10.68 4.48 -24.00
C SER A 65 10.23 4.38 -25.44
N THR A 66 8.93 4.18 -25.64
CA THR A 66 8.30 4.23 -26.96
C THR A 66 8.06 5.68 -27.34
N ALA A 67 8.40 6.06 -28.58
CA ALA A 67 8.15 7.40 -29.12
C ALA A 67 6.68 7.82 -28.98
N GLU A 68 5.75 6.87 -29.11
CA GLU A 68 4.32 7.08 -28.85
C GLU A 68 4.05 7.62 -27.44
N LEU A 69 4.53 6.94 -26.40
CA LEU A 69 4.33 7.37 -25.02
C LEU A 69 4.99 8.72 -24.75
N VAL A 70 6.21 8.94 -25.25
CA VAL A 70 6.91 10.23 -25.11
C VAL A 70 6.11 11.35 -25.76
N ALA A 71 5.58 11.15 -26.96
CA ALA A 71 4.75 12.13 -27.65
C ALA A 71 3.46 12.44 -26.89
N ILE A 72 2.79 11.42 -26.34
CA ILE A 72 1.58 11.58 -25.50
C ILE A 72 1.90 12.42 -24.26
N GLU A 73 2.99 12.13 -23.56
CA GLU A 73 3.40 12.87 -22.37
C GLU A 73 3.71 14.33 -22.69
N GLN A 74 4.49 14.58 -23.74
CA GLN A 74 4.84 15.94 -24.17
C GLN A 74 3.59 16.73 -24.58
N ALA A 75 2.68 16.12 -25.35
CA ALA A 75 1.44 16.76 -25.78
C ALA A 75 0.56 17.14 -24.58
N ALA A 76 0.41 16.23 -23.61
CA ALA A 76 -0.38 16.47 -22.41
C ALA A 76 0.21 17.58 -21.54
N LEU A 77 1.55 17.58 -21.33
CA LEU A 77 2.22 18.63 -20.57
C LEU A 77 2.10 20.00 -21.27
N ALA A 78 2.26 20.04 -22.59
CA ALA A 78 2.11 21.27 -23.36
C ALA A 78 0.66 21.79 -23.35
N LEU A 79 -0.34 20.91 -23.35
CA LEU A 79 -1.76 21.26 -23.19
C LEU A 79 -1.99 21.91 -21.82
N VAL A 80 -1.47 21.32 -20.76
CA VAL A 80 -1.58 21.85 -19.40
C VAL A 80 -0.94 23.25 -19.31
N GLU A 81 0.27 23.41 -19.86
CA GLU A 81 0.99 24.68 -19.86
C GLU A 81 0.22 25.78 -20.63
N ARG A 82 -0.28 25.49 -21.83
CA ARG A 82 -1.11 26.44 -22.61
C ARG A 82 -2.49 26.68 -21.98
N GLY A 83 -2.95 25.78 -21.12
CA GLY A 83 -4.19 25.88 -20.38
C GLY A 83 -4.15 26.82 -19.18
N ARG A 84 -2.98 27.35 -18.81
CA ARG A 84 -2.84 28.38 -17.78
C ARG A 84 -3.56 29.65 -18.19
N ASP A 85 -4.39 30.18 -17.28
CA ASP A 85 -5.16 31.40 -17.50
C ASP A 85 -5.99 31.44 -18.80
N ALA A 86 -6.34 30.27 -19.33
CA ALA A 86 -6.99 30.13 -20.64
C ALA A 86 -8.50 30.45 -20.62
N GLY A 87 -8.98 31.14 -19.59
CA GLY A 87 -10.40 31.50 -19.41
C GLY A 87 -11.32 30.28 -19.28
N ALA A 88 -10.83 29.18 -18.68
CA ALA A 88 -11.66 28.01 -18.42
C ALA A 88 -12.81 28.34 -17.44
N PRO A 89 -13.92 27.57 -17.43
CA PRO A 89 -15.08 27.86 -16.59
C PRO A 89 -14.72 28.13 -15.12
N SER A 90 -14.89 29.37 -14.66
CA SER A 90 -14.62 29.80 -13.29
C SER A 90 -15.78 30.60 -12.71
N ILE A 91 -15.83 30.69 -11.38
CA ILE A 91 -16.90 31.36 -10.66
C ILE A 91 -16.32 32.60 -9.97
N PRO A 92 -16.92 33.80 -10.20
CA PRO A 92 -16.51 35.00 -9.49
C PRO A 92 -16.67 34.84 -7.97
N GLU A 93 -15.71 35.36 -7.21
CA GLU A 93 -15.63 35.22 -5.74
C GLU A 93 -16.91 35.67 -5.01
N GLN A 94 -17.58 36.71 -5.54
CA GLN A 94 -18.86 37.20 -5.02
C GLN A 94 -19.95 36.11 -5.07
N ARG A 95 -20.06 35.42 -6.22
CA ARG A 95 -21.06 34.36 -6.44
C ARG A 95 -20.72 33.10 -5.64
N LEU A 96 -19.44 32.82 -5.44
CA LEU A 96 -18.99 31.71 -4.60
C LEU A 96 -19.46 31.88 -3.14
N THR A 97 -19.26 33.07 -2.58
CA THR A 97 -19.65 33.39 -1.19
C THR A 97 -21.16 33.25 -0.97
N GLU A 98 -21.97 33.53 -2.00
CA GLU A 98 -23.43 33.35 -1.97
C GLU A 98 -23.82 31.86 -1.95
N ILE A 99 -23.16 31.03 -2.76
CA ILE A 99 -23.40 29.59 -2.83
C ILE A 99 -22.97 28.90 -1.53
N GLU A 100 -21.80 29.24 -0.98
CA GLU A 100 -21.30 28.69 0.28
C GLU A 100 -22.25 28.94 1.46
N ARG A 101 -22.93 30.09 1.49
CA ARG A 101 -23.94 30.41 2.51
C ARG A 101 -25.25 29.65 2.32
N ALA A 102 -25.61 29.28 1.10
CA ALA A 102 -26.86 28.60 0.79
C ALA A 102 -26.81 27.10 1.13
N ASP A 103 -25.69 26.43 0.82
CA ASP A 103 -25.62 24.96 0.89
C ASP A 103 -25.31 24.38 2.29
N ARG A 104 -24.95 25.22 3.28
CA ARG A 104 -24.67 24.81 4.67
C ARG A 104 -23.75 23.59 4.81
N ILE A 105 -22.83 23.37 3.86
CA ILE A 105 -21.86 22.27 3.93
C ILE A 105 -20.84 22.65 4.99
N ALA A 106 -20.73 21.85 6.06
CA ALA A 106 -19.72 22.04 7.08
C ALA A 106 -18.33 21.64 6.54
N LEU A 107 -17.63 22.61 5.96
CA LEU A 107 -16.24 22.48 5.52
C LEU A 107 -15.29 23.01 6.59
N SER A 108 -14.06 22.52 6.60
CA SER A 108 -12.99 23.20 7.32
C SER A 108 -12.41 24.36 6.53
N ASP A 109 -11.69 25.25 7.21
CA ASP A 109 -10.97 26.37 6.59
C ASP A 109 -10.09 25.91 5.41
N GLU A 110 -9.40 24.77 5.53
CA GLU A 110 -8.57 24.20 4.46
C GLU A 110 -9.41 23.68 3.27
N GLN A 111 -10.57 23.10 3.54
CA GLN A 111 -11.48 22.62 2.49
C GLN A 111 -12.20 23.78 1.79
N GLU A 112 -12.59 24.82 2.54
CA GLU A 112 -13.18 26.05 2.00
C GLU A 112 -12.17 26.80 1.12
N ALA A 113 -10.92 26.93 1.59
CA ALA A 113 -9.84 27.51 0.78
C ALA A 113 -9.62 26.71 -0.51
N MET A 114 -9.69 25.38 -0.44
CA MET A 114 -9.57 24.54 -1.63
C MET A 114 -10.72 24.75 -2.61
N VAL A 115 -11.97 24.79 -2.13
CA VAL A 115 -13.14 25.04 -2.98
C VAL A 115 -13.00 26.40 -3.66
N ARG A 116 -12.59 27.43 -2.91
CA ARG A 116 -12.38 28.79 -3.43
C ARG A 116 -11.31 28.85 -4.51
N GLU A 117 -10.13 28.29 -4.26
CA GLU A 117 -9.03 28.29 -5.21
C GLU A 117 -9.38 27.52 -6.50
N VAL A 118 -10.03 26.36 -6.37
CA VAL A 118 -10.45 25.55 -7.53
C VAL A 118 -11.55 26.25 -8.34
N ALA A 119 -12.56 26.82 -7.66
CA ALA A 119 -13.71 27.44 -8.32
C ALA A 119 -13.35 28.75 -9.02
N THR A 120 -12.44 29.54 -8.45
CA THR A 120 -12.04 30.85 -8.99
C THR A 120 -10.92 30.77 -10.04
N SER A 121 -10.14 29.68 -10.05
CA SER A 121 -9.02 29.53 -10.97
C SER A 121 -9.47 29.60 -12.44
N PRO A 122 -8.83 30.41 -13.30
CA PRO A 122 -9.09 30.44 -14.75
C PRO A 122 -8.35 29.32 -15.52
N SER A 123 -7.50 28.53 -14.84
CA SER A 123 -6.71 27.47 -15.48
C SER A 123 -7.57 26.31 -15.93
N ARG A 124 -7.25 25.74 -17.09
CA ARG A 124 -7.96 24.59 -17.67
C ARG A 124 -7.76 23.32 -16.85
N VAL A 125 -6.58 23.12 -16.27
CA VAL A 125 -6.28 21.97 -15.41
C VAL A 125 -5.90 22.49 -14.02
N VAL A 126 -6.63 22.04 -13.00
CA VAL A 126 -6.36 22.36 -11.60
C VAL A 126 -6.12 21.06 -10.85
N CYS A 127 -5.01 20.96 -10.12
CA CYS A 127 -4.69 19.78 -9.33
C CYS A 127 -5.02 20.00 -7.86
N VAL A 128 -5.58 18.98 -7.22
CA VAL A 128 -5.85 18.93 -5.79
C VAL A 128 -5.19 17.69 -5.22
N VAL A 129 -4.30 17.89 -4.26
CA VAL A 129 -3.60 16.81 -3.55
C VAL A 129 -4.11 16.76 -2.12
N GLY A 130 -4.73 15.66 -1.72
CA GLY A 130 -5.15 15.48 -0.33
C GLY A 130 -4.51 14.26 0.31
N LEU A 131 -3.90 14.46 1.48
CA LEU A 131 -3.31 13.39 2.27
C LEU A 131 -4.37 12.32 2.62
N ALA A 132 -3.90 11.10 2.94
CA ALA A 132 -4.79 10.06 3.42
C ALA A 132 -5.55 10.53 4.67
N GLY A 133 -6.88 10.56 4.60
CA GLY A 133 -7.73 11.02 5.69
C GLY A 133 -8.05 12.52 5.70
N ALA A 134 -7.67 13.30 4.68
CA ALA A 134 -7.91 14.74 4.60
C ALA A 134 -9.34 15.16 4.17
N GLY A 135 -10.27 14.22 4.00
CA GLY A 135 -11.65 14.53 3.61
C GLY A 135 -11.82 15.05 2.18
N LYS A 136 -10.98 14.61 1.23
CA LYS A 136 -11.03 14.97 -0.20
C LYS A 136 -12.45 14.88 -0.78
N THR A 137 -13.15 13.81 -0.48
CA THR A 137 -14.52 13.57 -0.92
C THR A 137 -15.46 14.73 -0.59
N THR A 138 -15.45 15.21 0.67
CA THR A 138 -16.35 16.28 1.12
C THR A 138 -16.07 17.59 0.39
N ALA A 139 -14.79 17.91 0.17
CA ALA A 139 -14.38 19.06 -0.62
C ALA A 139 -14.78 18.91 -2.10
N THR A 140 -14.67 17.71 -2.65
CA THR A 140 -15.06 17.40 -4.03
C THR A 140 -16.57 17.55 -4.24
N HIS A 141 -17.38 17.08 -3.29
CA HIS A 141 -18.83 17.32 -3.28
C HIS A 141 -19.13 18.82 -3.32
N ALA A 142 -18.48 19.63 -2.46
CA ALA A 142 -18.68 21.07 -2.43
C ALA A 142 -18.29 21.75 -3.75
N VAL A 143 -17.15 21.38 -4.35
CA VAL A 143 -16.75 21.87 -5.69
C VAL A 143 -17.82 21.54 -6.73
N GLY A 144 -18.33 20.31 -6.75
CA GLY A 144 -19.38 19.89 -7.68
C GLY A 144 -20.66 20.71 -7.53
N GLN A 145 -21.11 20.93 -6.29
CA GLN A 145 -22.30 21.75 -6.02
C GLN A 145 -22.09 23.20 -6.46
N VAL A 146 -20.92 23.78 -6.18
CA VAL A 146 -20.60 25.16 -6.55
C VAL A 146 -20.69 25.38 -8.08
N PHE A 147 -20.15 24.47 -8.88
CA PHE A 147 -20.28 24.53 -10.33
C PHE A 147 -21.70 24.22 -10.84
N ALA A 148 -22.39 23.26 -10.21
CA ALA A 148 -23.78 22.93 -10.58
C ALA A 148 -24.73 24.12 -10.33
N HIS A 149 -24.63 24.79 -9.18
CA HIS A 149 -25.38 26.01 -8.87
C HIS A 149 -25.04 27.17 -9.81
N ALA A 150 -23.82 27.20 -10.34
CA ALA A 150 -23.43 28.16 -11.36
C ALA A 150 -24.07 27.90 -12.74
N GLY A 151 -24.74 26.75 -12.92
CA GLY A 151 -25.33 26.30 -14.18
C GLY A 151 -24.34 25.58 -15.10
N ILE A 152 -23.17 25.21 -14.59
CA ILE A 152 -22.11 24.55 -15.35
C ILE A 152 -22.29 23.04 -15.27
N HIS A 153 -22.13 22.36 -16.41
CA HIS A 153 -22.26 20.91 -16.47
C HIS A 153 -21.06 20.24 -15.78
N VAL A 154 -21.32 19.50 -14.71
CA VAL A 154 -20.28 18.80 -13.94
C VAL A 154 -20.34 17.30 -14.24
N LEU A 155 -19.20 16.74 -14.65
CA LEU A 155 -18.99 15.33 -14.90
C LEU A 155 -17.93 14.79 -13.94
N GLY A 156 -18.10 13.55 -13.50
CA GLY A 156 -17.12 12.84 -12.68
C GLY A 156 -16.42 11.74 -13.47
N ALA A 157 -15.15 11.52 -13.18
CA ALA A 157 -14.39 10.42 -13.73
C ALA A 157 -13.44 9.81 -12.70
N ALA A 158 -13.11 8.53 -12.86
CA ALA A 158 -12.04 7.89 -12.11
C ALA A 158 -11.37 6.76 -12.90
N PRO A 159 -10.18 6.29 -12.49
CA PRO A 159 -9.48 5.20 -13.19
C PRO A 159 -10.18 3.85 -13.11
N SER A 160 -10.94 3.59 -12.04
CA SER A 160 -11.65 2.33 -11.83
C SER A 160 -13.15 2.55 -11.64
N GLY A 161 -13.96 1.54 -11.98
CA GLY A 161 -15.42 1.61 -11.79
C GLY A 161 -15.79 1.84 -10.32
N VAL A 162 -15.07 1.18 -9.40
CA VAL A 162 -15.27 1.36 -7.95
C VAL A 162 -15.02 2.79 -7.51
N ALA A 163 -13.95 3.43 -8.01
CA ALA A 163 -13.64 4.81 -7.68
C ALA A 163 -14.66 5.78 -8.29
N ALA A 164 -15.11 5.55 -9.52
CA ALA A 164 -16.09 6.40 -10.19
C ALA A 164 -17.45 6.35 -9.47
N GLU A 165 -17.89 5.17 -9.08
CA GLU A 165 -19.14 5.00 -8.34
C GLU A 165 -19.05 5.61 -6.95
N LYS A 166 -17.95 5.37 -6.24
CA LYS A 166 -17.70 6.01 -4.94
C LYS A 166 -17.74 7.53 -5.07
N LEU A 167 -17.13 8.09 -6.12
CA LEU A 167 -17.20 9.51 -6.41
C LEU A 167 -18.66 9.94 -6.59
N GLN A 168 -19.45 9.26 -7.41
CA GLN A 168 -20.87 9.59 -7.62
C GLN A 168 -21.71 9.48 -6.35
N ASP A 169 -21.49 8.45 -5.53
CA ASP A 169 -22.25 8.22 -4.31
C ASP A 169 -21.97 9.27 -3.24
N GLU A 170 -20.70 9.59 -3.07
CA GLU A 170 -20.27 10.51 -2.03
C GLU A 170 -20.44 11.98 -2.46
N THR A 171 -20.54 12.27 -3.76
CA THR A 171 -20.62 13.66 -4.29
C THR A 171 -21.92 14.01 -5.03
N GLY A 172 -22.71 13.02 -5.44
CA GLY A 172 -23.87 13.20 -6.33
C GLY A 172 -23.51 13.52 -7.78
N ILE A 173 -22.23 13.67 -8.13
CA ILE A 173 -21.78 13.98 -9.50
C ILE A 173 -21.91 12.73 -10.35
N ARG A 174 -22.60 12.81 -11.49
CA ARG A 174 -22.66 11.71 -12.46
C ARG A 174 -21.25 11.32 -12.88
N SER A 175 -20.83 10.11 -12.54
CA SER A 175 -19.44 9.67 -12.69
C SER A 175 -19.30 8.39 -13.51
N ALA A 176 -18.22 8.29 -14.26
CA ALA A 176 -17.89 7.12 -15.07
C ALA A 176 -16.39 6.79 -14.99
N THR A 177 -15.97 5.64 -15.54
CA THR A 177 -14.52 5.41 -15.69
C THR A 177 -13.95 6.33 -16.76
N LEU A 178 -12.67 6.70 -16.66
CA LEU A 178 -12.00 7.49 -17.71
C LEU A 178 -12.14 6.86 -19.10
N HIS A 179 -12.06 5.52 -19.18
CA HIS A 179 -12.30 4.76 -20.40
C HIS A 179 -13.71 4.98 -20.97
N ARG A 180 -14.72 4.94 -20.10
CA ARG A 180 -16.12 5.17 -20.49
C ARG A 180 -16.36 6.62 -20.91
N VAL A 181 -15.71 7.59 -20.25
CA VAL A 181 -15.77 9.00 -20.67
C VAL A 181 -15.21 9.16 -22.09
N LEU A 182 -14.08 8.53 -22.41
CA LEU A 182 -13.51 8.53 -23.76
C LEU A 182 -14.46 7.89 -24.79
N GLU A 183 -15.09 6.76 -24.44
CA GLU A 183 -16.04 6.07 -25.32
C GLU A 183 -17.31 6.90 -25.57
N GLU A 184 -17.91 7.45 -24.51
CA GLU A 184 -19.11 8.29 -24.59
C GLU A 184 -18.82 9.57 -25.39
N ALA A 185 -17.70 10.25 -25.13
CA ALA A 185 -17.32 11.44 -25.88
C ALA A 185 -17.08 11.15 -27.37
N ARG A 186 -16.47 10.01 -27.73
CA ARG A 186 -16.32 9.62 -29.14
C ARG A 186 -17.65 9.38 -29.84
N ARG A 187 -18.61 8.79 -29.12
CA ARG A 187 -19.97 8.54 -29.64
C ARG A 187 -20.77 9.82 -29.78
N ASP A 188 -20.66 10.72 -28.80
CA ASP A 188 -21.50 11.89 -28.65
C ASP A 188 -20.89 13.15 -29.33
N GLY A 189 -19.71 13.02 -29.94
CA GLY A 189 -19.04 14.08 -30.71
C GLY A 189 -18.19 15.04 -29.86
N GLY A 190 -17.86 14.69 -28.63
CA GLY A 190 -17.06 15.47 -27.70
C GLY A 190 -17.66 15.50 -26.29
N LEU A 191 -17.02 16.25 -25.38
CA LEU A 191 -17.62 16.60 -24.10
C LEU A 191 -18.54 17.83 -24.25
N PRO A 192 -19.52 18.02 -23.35
CA PRO A 192 -20.37 19.22 -23.37
C PRO A 192 -19.53 20.50 -23.27
N HIS A 193 -19.86 21.50 -24.09
CA HIS A 193 -19.12 22.76 -24.13
C HIS A 193 -19.12 23.47 -22.77
N GLY A 194 -17.94 23.91 -22.32
CA GLY A 194 -17.75 24.61 -21.04
C GLY A 194 -17.99 23.74 -19.81
N CYS A 195 -17.91 22.40 -19.92
CA CYS A 195 -18.10 21.51 -18.78
C CYS A 195 -16.92 21.54 -17.78
N VAL A 196 -17.19 21.08 -16.57
CA VAL A 196 -16.18 20.77 -15.55
C VAL A 196 -16.11 19.26 -15.40
N LEU A 197 -14.92 18.69 -15.62
CA LEU A 197 -14.64 17.27 -15.41
C LEU A 197 -13.81 17.11 -14.13
N VAL A 198 -14.39 16.48 -13.12
CA VAL A 198 -13.72 16.11 -11.87
C VAL A 198 -13.16 14.71 -12.01
N VAL A 199 -11.84 14.54 -11.88
CA VAL A 199 -11.18 13.23 -11.93
C VAL A 199 -10.67 12.87 -10.54
N ASP A 200 -11.30 11.90 -9.87
CA ASP A 200 -10.86 11.40 -8.55
C ASP A 200 -9.88 10.22 -8.69
N GLU A 201 -9.04 10.03 -7.67
CA GLU A 201 -7.93 9.06 -7.65
C GLU A 201 -7.01 9.19 -8.88
N ALA A 202 -6.76 10.43 -9.34
CA ALA A 202 -5.99 10.74 -10.55
C ALA A 202 -4.55 10.17 -10.53
N GLY A 203 -3.98 9.91 -9.34
CA GLY A 203 -2.69 9.24 -9.19
C GLY A 203 -2.65 7.80 -9.71
N MET A 204 -3.80 7.14 -9.82
CA MET A 204 -3.93 5.79 -10.39
C MET A 204 -4.26 5.82 -11.89
N ALA A 205 -4.40 6.99 -12.50
CA ALA A 205 -4.74 7.11 -13.91
C ALA A 205 -3.53 6.81 -14.80
N GLU A 206 -3.72 5.95 -15.79
CA GLU A 206 -2.71 5.68 -16.82
C GLU A 206 -2.56 6.88 -17.75
N THR A 207 -1.32 7.20 -18.12
CA THR A 207 -0.99 8.35 -18.97
C THR A 207 -1.72 8.28 -20.31
N ARG A 208 -1.79 7.09 -20.92
CA ARG A 208 -2.49 6.86 -22.20
C ARG A 208 -4.00 7.06 -22.14
N ILE A 209 -4.56 7.10 -20.94
CA ILE A 209 -6.00 7.30 -20.73
C ILE A 209 -6.26 8.74 -20.28
N LEU A 210 -5.48 9.26 -19.34
CA LEU A 210 -5.66 10.61 -18.82
C LEU A 210 -5.34 11.68 -19.88
N ALA A 211 -4.29 11.51 -20.69
CA ALA A 211 -3.93 12.52 -21.70
C ALA A 211 -5.04 12.77 -22.74
N PRO A 212 -5.63 11.75 -23.39
CA PRO A 212 -6.77 11.96 -24.29
C PRO A 212 -8.01 12.56 -23.61
N VAL A 213 -8.22 12.28 -22.32
CA VAL A 213 -9.31 12.91 -21.56
C VAL A 213 -9.06 14.41 -21.40
N LEU A 214 -7.83 14.83 -21.13
CA LEU A 214 -7.47 16.25 -21.06
C LEU A 214 -7.62 16.96 -22.43
N GLU A 215 -7.30 16.28 -23.52
CA GLU A 215 -7.54 16.77 -24.88
C GLU A 215 -9.04 17.02 -25.15
N LEU A 216 -9.91 16.09 -24.73
CA LEU A 216 -11.36 16.28 -24.84
C LEU A 216 -11.85 17.49 -24.03
N VAL A 217 -11.30 17.71 -22.84
CA VAL A 217 -11.62 18.88 -22.01
C VAL A 217 -11.18 20.18 -22.68
N GLU A 218 -9.99 20.20 -23.31
CA GLU A 218 -9.51 21.35 -24.08
C GLU A 218 -10.42 21.64 -25.28
N GLN A 219 -10.78 20.62 -26.06
CA GLN A 219 -11.67 20.75 -27.23
C GLN A 219 -13.06 21.27 -26.84
N ALA A 220 -13.56 20.92 -25.66
CA ALA A 220 -14.83 21.39 -25.15
C ALA A 220 -14.77 22.78 -24.50
N HIS A 221 -13.61 23.45 -24.49
CA HIS A 221 -13.37 24.68 -23.71
C HIS A 221 -13.74 24.51 -22.21
N GLY A 222 -13.55 23.30 -21.69
CA GLY A 222 -13.91 22.94 -20.32
C GLY A 222 -12.78 23.15 -19.31
N LYS A 223 -13.00 22.67 -18.09
CA LYS A 223 -12.03 22.60 -16.99
C LYS A 223 -11.90 21.17 -16.48
N ALA A 224 -10.69 20.70 -16.24
CA ALA A 224 -10.39 19.45 -15.55
C ALA A 224 -9.89 19.74 -14.13
N ILE A 225 -10.48 19.06 -13.14
CA ILE A 225 -10.07 19.12 -11.75
C ILE A 225 -9.53 17.74 -11.37
N LEU A 226 -8.21 17.62 -11.27
CA LEU A 226 -7.53 16.35 -10.99
C LEU A 226 -7.30 16.22 -9.49
N ILE A 227 -7.97 15.25 -8.87
CA ILE A 227 -7.96 15.03 -7.42
C ILE A 227 -7.27 13.70 -7.13
N GLY A 228 -6.33 13.70 -6.20
CA GLY A 228 -5.63 12.47 -5.83
C GLY A 228 -4.54 12.67 -4.78
N ASP A 229 -3.66 11.68 -4.67
CA ASP A 229 -2.41 11.80 -3.93
C ASP A 229 -1.32 11.07 -4.72
N PRO A 230 -0.30 11.78 -5.27
CA PRO A 230 0.74 11.15 -6.08
C PRO A 230 1.66 10.21 -5.28
N HIS A 231 1.48 10.14 -3.95
CA HIS A 231 2.22 9.24 -3.05
C HIS A 231 1.35 8.05 -2.57
N GLN A 232 0.16 7.87 -3.13
CA GLN A 232 -0.63 6.64 -2.98
C GLN A 232 -0.38 5.69 -4.16
N LEU A 233 -1.11 4.58 -4.21
CA LEU A 233 -0.88 3.51 -5.17
C LEU A 233 -0.80 4.06 -6.61
N PRO A 234 0.23 3.69 -7.39
CA PRO A 234 0.38 4.14 -8.75
C PRO A 234 -0.64 3.47 -9.68
N ALA A 235 -0.67 3.93 -10.93
CA ALA A 235 -1.38 3.25 -12.00
C ALA A 235 -0.86 1.82 -12.19
N VAL A 236 -1.73 0.92 -12.67
CA VAL A 236 -1.36 -0.45 -13.02
C VAL A 236 -0.58 -0.47 -14.33
N GLY A 237 -1.00 0.35 -15.30
CA GLY A 237 -0.27 0.63 -16.54
C GLY A 237 0.78 1.74 -16.37
N ALA A 238 1.36 2.18 -17.49
CA ALA A 238 2.24 3.34 -17.52
C ALA A 238 1.51 4.62 -17.03
N GLY A 239 1.89 5.08 -15.84
CA GLY A 239 1.32 6.27 -15.19
C GLY A 239 2.30 7.42 -15.06
N GLY A 240 2.04 8.33 -14.11
CA GLY A 240 2.94 9.42 -13.76
C GLY A 240 2.50 10.80 -14.24
N LEU A 241 1.52 10.90 -15.15
CA LEU A 241 1.06 12.19 -15.69
C LEU A 241 0.51 13.12 -14.60
N PHE A 242 -0.35 12.63 -13.71
CA PHE A 242 -0.85 13.43 -12.59
C PHE A 242 0.29 13.96 -11.70
N ALA A 243 1.25 13.11 -11.33
CA ALA A 243 2.40 13.52 -10.54
C ALA A 243 3.27 14.55 -11.28
N GLY A 244 3.50 14.35 -12.58
CA GLY A 244 4.28 15.26 -13.42
C GLY A 244 3.62 16.63 -13.61
N VAL A 245 2.28 16.69 -13.64
CA VAL A 245 1.51 17.94 -13.65
C VAL A 245 1.61 18.62 -12.29
N VAL A 246 1.40 17.91 -11.19
CA VAL A 246 1.52 18.45 -9.83
C VAL A 246 2.92 19.04 -9.58
N GLU A 247 3.98 18.40 -10.05
CA GLU A 247 5.36 18.91 -9.90
C GLU A 247 5.59 20.24 -10.64
N ARG A 248 4.90 20.47 -11.77
CA ARG A 248 5.12 21.64 -12.65
C ARG A 248 4.16 22.79 -12.39
N GLU A 249 2.89 22.48 -12.19
CA GLU A 249 1.80 23.44 -12.03
C GLU A 249 1.51 23.78 -10.57
N GLY A 250 2.01 22.95 -9.65
CA GLY A 250 1.57 22.96 -8.27
C GLY A 250 0.20 22.28 -8.11
N ALA A 251 -0.30 22.32 -6.87
CA ALA A 251 -1.61 21.81 -6.53
C ALA A 251 -2.13 22.49 -5.26
N VAL A 252 -3.45 22.55 -5.15
CA VAL A 252 -4.11 22.86 -3.88
C VAL A 252 -3.94 21.67 -2.95
N VAL A 253 -3.35 21.88 -1.76
CA VAL A 253 -2.99 20.77 -0.87
C VAL A 253 -3.87 20.74 0.38
N LEU A 254 -4.61 19.65 0.58
CA LEU A 254 -5.28 19.32 1.84
C LEU A 254 -4.34 18.48 2.73
N LYS A 255 -3.73 19.13 3.72
CA LYS A 255 -2.67 18.59 4.58
C LYS A 255 -3.21 17.97 5.87
N GLU A 256 -4.38 18.40 6.34
CA GLU A 256 -4.85 17.98 7.66
C GLU A 256 -5.33 16.52 7.65
N ASN A 257 -4.57 15.62 8.29
CA ASN A 257 -5.01 14.24 8.49
C ASN A 257 -5.99 14.14 9.65
N ARG A 258 -7.25 13.86 9.32
CA ARG A 258 -8.35 13.75 10.30
C ARG A 258 -8.70 12.30 10.67
N ARG A 259 -8.04 11.31 10.06
CA ARG A 259 -8.36 9.89 10.24
C ARG A 259 -7.69 9.30 11.47
N GLN A 260 -6.37 9.44 11.57
CA GLN A 260 -5.60 8.88 12.69
C GLN A 260 -5.84 9.71 13.96
N ARG A 261 -6.02 9.07 15.11
CA ARG A 261 -6.18 9.75 16.42
C ARG A 261 -4.85 10.05 17.12
N ASP A 262 -3.81 9.25 16.86
CA ASP A 262 -2.46 9.45 17.44
C ASP A 262 -1.65 10.41 16.56
N GLU A 263 -1.26 11.57 17.12
CA GLU A 263 -0.47 12.58 16.41
C GLU A 263 0.89 12.04 15.96
N LEU A 264 1.54 11.21 16.79
CA LEU A 264 2.83 10.60 16.42
C LEU A 264 2.67 9.62 15.26
N GLU A 265 1.50 8.98 15.12
CA GLU A 265 1.22 8.13 13.96
C GLU A 265 1.04 8.96 12.69
N ARG A 266 0.38 10.13 12.80
CA ARG A 266 0.25 11.06 11.67
C ARG A 266 1.62 11.53 11.17
N GLU A 267 2.50 11.93 12.08
CA GLU A 267 3.88 12.32 11.75
C GLU A 267 4.65 11.17 11.09
N ALA A 268 4.58 9.96 11.67
CA ALA A 268 5.25 8.78 11.11
C ALA A 268 4.75 8.45 9.70
N LEU A 269 3.43 8.51 9.47
CA LEU A 269 2.83 8.30 8.14
C LEU A 269 3.22 9.39 7.14
N ALA A 270 3.33 10.65 7.57
CA ALA A 270 3.81 11.73 6.72
C ALA A 270 5.27 11.49 6.28
N ARG A 271 6.11 10.89 7.14
CA ARG A 271 7.47 10.48 6.79
C ARG A 271 7.52 9.32 5.80
N VAL A 272 6.66 8.30 5.94
CA VAL A 272 6.52 7.24 4.92
C VAL A 272 6.13 7.86 3.57
N ARG A 273 5.14 8.76 3.58
CA ARG A 273 4.73 9.49 2.37
C ARG A 273 5.89 10.25 1.74
N GLY A 274 6.75 10.88 2.55
CA GLY A 274 7.96 11.59 2.12
C GLY A 274 9.17 10.72 1.77
N GLY A 275 9.05 9.39 1.76
CA GLY A 275 10.13 8.47 1.40
C GLY A 275 11.11 8.17 2.54
N VAL A 276 10.75 8.43 3.79
CA VAL A 276 11.53 8.11 5.00
C VAL A 276 10.81 7.02 5.80
N GLY A 277 10.66 5.85 5.18
CA GLY A 277 9.86 4.74 5.71
C GLY A 277 10.37 4.11 7.01
N ARG A 278 11.68 4.17 7.28
CA ARG A 278 12.29 3.63 8.51
C ARG A 278 11.75 4.28 9.79
N ASP A 279 11.34 5.53 9.73
CA ASP A 279 10.83 6.25 10.90
C ASP A 279 9.49 5.69 11.37
N TYR A 280 8.68 5.13 10.47
CA TYR A 280 7.47 4.41 10.86
C TYR A 280 7.79 3.13 11.64
N LEU A 281 8.87 2.44 11.30
CA LEU A 281 9.31 1.26 12.05
C LEU A 281 9.75 1.64 13.47
N ALA A 282 10.51 2.73 13.61
CA ALA A 282 10.91 3.24 14.92
C ALA A 282 9.69 3.67 15.76
N TYR A 283 8.70 4.35 15.14
CA TYR A 283 7.43 4.66 15.77
C TYR A 283 6.69 3.40 16.23
N ALA A 284 6.52 2.43 15.32
CA ALA A 284 5.79 1.20 15.58
C ALA A 284 6.46 0.38 16.68
N GLU A 285 7.80 0.30 16.71
CA GLU A 285 8.55 -0.34 17.77
C GLU A 285 8.31 0.35 19.13
N LYS A 286 8.47 1.68 19.19
CA LYS A 286 8.28 2.46 20.42
C LYS A 286 6.86 2.34 21.00
N ARG A 287 5.86 2.13 20.15
CA ARG A 287 4.45 1.94 20.53
C ARG A 287 4.06 0.47 20.75
N GLU A 288 5.01 -0.46 20.68
CA GLU A 288 4.75 -1.92 20.72
C GLU A 288 3.76 -2.40 19.64
N ARG A 289 3.80 -1.76 18.48
CA ARG A 289 2.97 -2.04 17.28
C ARG A 289 3.72 -2.78 16.18
N LEU A 290 5.01 -3.06 16.36
CA LEU A 290 5.83 -3.83 15.44
C LEU A 290 6.05 -5.25 15.99
N VAL A 291 5.68 -6.25 15.19
CA VAL A 291 5.86 -7.67 15.52
C VAL A 291 6.77 -8.32 14.49
N VAL A 292 7.94 -8.75 14.93
CA VAL A 292 8.89 -9.51 14.10
C VAL A 292 8.89 -10.97 14.54
N SER A 293 8.78 -11.88 13.57
CA SER A 293 8.79 -13.33 13.83
C SER A 293 9.67 -14.05 12.83
N GLU A 294 10.23 -15.19 13.19
CA GLU A 294 11.27 -15.87 12.40
C GLU A 294 10.77 -16.63 11.16
N SER A 295 9.46 -16.81 11.02
CA SER A 295 8.91 -17.57 9.90
C SER A 295 7.59 -16.96 9.43
N PRO A 296 7.21 -17.12 8.15
CA PRO A 296 5.92 -16.65 7.65
C PRO A 296 4.74 -17.23 8.45
N VAL A 297 4.87 -18.48 8.88
CA VAL A 297 3.85 -19.19 9.68
C VAL A 297 3.67 -18.53 11.04
N THR A 298 4.75 -18.28 11.77
CA THR A 298 4.68 -17.64 13.10
C THR A 298 4.23 -16.19 13.02
N THR A 299 4.62 -15.46 11.97
CA THR A 299 4.14 -14.09 11.72
C THR A 299 2.63 -14.07 11.50
N ARG A 300 2.09 -14.92 10.62
CA ARG A 300 0.63 -15.00 10.35
C ARG A 300 -0.15 -15.45 11.58
N ALA A 301 0.37 -16.41 12.35
CA ALA A 301 -0.27 -16.87 13.58
C ALA A 301 -0.38 -15.74 14.62
N ARG A 302 0.69 -14.98 14.86
CA ARG A 302 0.64 -13.81 15.76
C ARG A 302 -0.30 -12.73 15.26
N LEU A 303 -0.28 -12.44 13.96
CA LEU A 303 -1.20 -11.50 13.33
C LEU A 303 -2.66 -11.91 13.60
N LEU A 304 -3.01 -13.17 13.37
CA LEU A 304 -4.35 -13.69 13.61
C LEU A 304 -4.78 -13.62 15.08
N ILE A 305 -3.88 -13.95 16.02
CA ILE A 305 -4.16 -13.87 17.46
C ILE A 305 -4.49 -12.43 17.87
N ASP A 306 -3.66 -11.48 17.44
CA ASP A 306 -3.83 -10.06 17.75
C ASP A 306 -5.07 -9.47 17.08
N TRP A 307 -5.35 -9.87 15.83
CA TRP A 307 -6.59 -9.49 15.14
C TRP A 307 -7.80 -10.04 15.89
N TRP A 308 -7.77 -11.30 16.30
CA TRP A 308 -8.87 -11.98 16.99
C TRP A 308 -9.21 -11.34 18.34
N GLU A 309 -8.21 -10.84 19.07
CA GLU A 309 -8.40 -10.13 20.34
C GLU A 309 -9.41 -8.98 20.23
N HIS A 310 -9.48 -8.32 19.08
CA HIS A 310 -10.38 -7.21 18.81
C HIS A 310 -11.57 -7.57 17.91
N ALA A 311 -11.32 -8.36 16.85
CA ALA A 311 -12.31 -8.72 15.85
C ALA A 311 -13.44 -9.62 16.39
N ARG A 312 -13.18 -10.35 17.48
CA ARG A 312 -14.23 -11.12 18.16
C ARG A 312 -15.35 -10.22 18.68
N ASP A 313 -15.05 -8.99 19.10
CA ASP A 313 -16.04 -8.07 19.67
C ASP A 313 -16.55 -7.06 18.63
N ASP A 314 -15.71 -6.70 17.66
CA ASP A 314 -16.04 -5.77 16.57
C ASP A 314 -15.44 -6.24 15.23
N LEU A 315 -16.18 -7.05 14.48
CA LEU A 315 -15.65 -7.61 13.22
C LEU A 315 -15.51 -6.54 12.11
N ALA A 316 -16.40 -5.54 12.09
CA ALA A 316 -16.42 -4.52 11.04
C ALA A 316 -15.30 -3.48 11.22
N GLY A 317 -14.91 -3.19 12.47
CA GLY A 317 -13.84 -2.24 12.78
C GLY A 317 -12.42 -2.79 12.65
N ASN A 318 -12.22 -4.07 12.35
CA ASN A 318 -10.90 -4.72 12.36
C ASN A 318 -10.61 -5.47 11.05
N VAL A 319 -9.51 -5.13 10.38
CA VAL A 319 -9.13 -5.75 9.09
C VAL A 319 -7.66 -6.16 9.06
N MET A 320 -7.38 -7.30 8.43
CA MET A 320 -6.02 -7.71 8.09
C MET A 320 -5.68 -7.24 6.66
N LEU A 321 -4.48 -6.70 6.46
CA LEU A 321 -4.03 -6.20 5.16
C LEU A 321 -2.76 -6.92 4.73
N ALA A 322 -2.71 -7.34 3.48
CA ALA A 322 -1.52 -7.94 2.88
C ALA A 322 -1.32 -7.46 1.44
N LEU A 323 -0.12 -7.68 0.90
CA LEU A 323 0.20 -7.31 -0.48
C LEU A 323 -0.35 -8.33 -1.47
N HIS A 324 -0.05 -9.61 -1.25
CA HIS A 324 -0.40 -10.68 -2.18
C HIS A 324 -1.80 -11.25 -1.94
N ARG A 325 -2.48 -11.57 -3.04
CA ARG A 325 -3.78 -12.26 -3.02
C ARG A 325 -3.71 -13.63 -2.35
N ARG A 326 -2.55 -14.31 -2.44
CA ARG A 326 -2.30 -15.60 -1.75
C ARG A 326 -2.35 -15.42 -0.23
N ASP A 327 -1.60 -14.46 0.31
CA ASP A 327 -1.63 -14.18 1.75
C ASP A 327 -3.03 -13.78 2.23
N VAL A 328 -3.75 -12.99 1.43
CA VAL A 328 -5.14 -12.62 1.74
C VAL A 328 -6.06 -13.85 1.76
N ALA A 329 -5.89 -14.79 0.82
CA ALA A 329 -6.67 -16.03 0.81
C ALA A 329 -6.38 -16.89 2.05
N ASP A 330 -5.09 -17.07 2.37
CA ASP A 330 -4.64 -17.83 3.53
C ASP A 330 -5.17 -17.22 4.85
N LEU A 331 -5.05 -15.89 5.01
CA LEU A 331 -5.55 -15.18 6.19
C LEU A 331 -7.07 -15.26 6.32
N ASN A 332 -7.81 -15.13 5.21
CA ASN A 332 -9.26 -15.30 5.22
C ASN A 332 -9.68 -16.71 5.64
N GLN A 333 -8.99 -17.74 5.13
CA GLN A 333 -9.27 -19.12 5.51
C GLN A 333 -9.00 -19.36 7.00
N LEU A 334 -7.86 -18.89 7.52
CA LEU A 334 -7.50 -19.05 8.93
C LEU A 334 -8.45 -18.27 9.86
N ALA A 335 -8.82 -17.04 9.51
CA ALA A 335 -9.79 -16.26 10.25
C ALA A 335 -11.17 -16.92 10.29
N ARG A 336 -11.63 -17.47 9.16
CA ARG A 336 -12.89 -18.21 9.11
C ARG A 336 -12.86 -19.47 9.98
N SER A 337 -11.75 -20.21 9.98
CA SER A 337 -11.58 -21.37 10.87
C SER A 337 -11.63 -20.98 12.36
N LEU A 338 -11.09 -19.81 12.73
CA LEU A 338 -11.21 -19.28 14.10
C LEU A 338 -12.66 -18.90 14.44
N MET A 339 -13.37 -18.24 13.53
CA MET A 339 -14.80 -17.93 13.69
C MET A 339 -15.63 -19.19 13.88
N ASP A 340 -15.31 -20.28 13.18
CA ASP A 340 -16.01 -21.56 13.31
C ASP A 340 -15.69 -22.26 14.64
N ALA A 341 -14.41 -22.32 15.01
CA ALA A 341 -13.96 -22.93 16.26
C ALA A 341 -14.56 -22.26 17.51
N ASP A 342 -14.74 -20.94 17.45
CA ASP A 342 -15.41 -20.15 18.51
C ASP A 342 -16.95 -20.15 18.38
N CYS A 343 -17.51 -21.00 17.51
CA CYS A 343 -18.95 -21.16 17.30
C CYS A 343 -19.68 -19.87 16.90
N ARG A 344 -18.99 -18.93 16.24
CA ARG A 344 -19.57 -17.67 15.76
C ARG A 344 -20.18 -17.78 14.37
N LEU A 345 -19.98 -18.91 13.69
CA LEU A 345 -20.60 -19.21 12.41
C LEU A 345 -21.86 -20.06 12.58
N GLY A 346 -22.97 -19.65 11.97
CA GLY A 346 -24.24 -20.36 12.04
C GLY A 346 -24.22 -21.72 11.30
N LYS A 347 -24.88 -22.74 11.84
CA LYS A 347 -24.85 -24.14 11.33
C LYS A 347 -25.23 -24.31 9.85
N ALA A 348 -26.05 -23.42 9.31
CA ALA A 348 -26.42 -23.43 7.89
C ALA A 348 -25.22 -23.02 7.04
N ARG A 349 -24.79 -23.91 6.13
CA ARG A 349 -23.65 -23.70 5.22
C ARG A 349 -24.13 -23.67 3.78
N LEU A 350 -23.99 -22.52 3.12
CA LEU A 350 -24.31 -22.37 1.71
C LEU A 350 -23.03 -22.40 0.88
N THR A 351 -22.85 -23.45 0.08
CA THR A 351 -21.74 -23.56 -0.86
C THR A 351 -22.14 -23.04 -2.24
N VAL A 352 -21.48 -21.99 -2.71
CA VAL A 352 -21.69 -21.37 -4.03
C VAL A 352 -20.35 -20.99 -4.65
N SER A 353 -20.14 -21.34 -5.92
CA SER A 353 -18.93 -21.03 -6.69
C SER A 353 -17.63 -21.45 -6.00
N GLY A 354 -17.64 -22.64 -5.38
CA GLY A 354 -16.48 -23.21 -4.67
C GLY A 354 -16.16 -22.53 -3.33
N ARG A 355 -17.04 -21.68 -2.81
CA ARG A 355 -16.91 -21.03 -1.50
C ARG A 355 -18.09 -21.36 -0.62
N GLU A 356 -17.85 -21.52 0.66
CA GLU A 356 -18.87 -21.74 1.67
C GLU A 356 -19.11 -20.43 2.44
N PHE A 357 -20.39 -20.10 2.66
CA PHE A 357 -20.83 -18.97 3.46
C PHE A 357 -21.76 -19.44 4.58
N ALA A 358 -21.63 -18.81 5.75
CA ALA A 358 -22.39 -19.02 6.95
C ALA A 358 -22.85 -17.68 7.54
N SER A 359 -23.92 -17.69 8.35
CA SER A 359 -24.25 -16.52 9.18
C SER A 359 -23.07 -16.23 10.11
N GLY A 360 -22.71 -14.95 10.28
CA GLY A 360 -21.51 -14.47 10.96
C GLY A 360 -20.30 -14.26 10.05
N ASP A 361 -20.32 -14.72 8.79
CA ASP A 361 -19.20 -14.52 7.88
C ASP A 361 -19.02 -13.04 7.51
N ARG A 362 -17.76 -12.60 7.43
CA ARG A 362 -17.40 -11.28 6.91
C ARG A 362 -17.16 -11.37 5.41
N VAL A 363 -17.88 -10.59 4.62
CA VAL A 363 -17.83 -10.67 3.16
C VAL A 363 -17.60 -9.31 2.49
N VAL A 364 -17.10 -9.34 1.27
CA VAL A 364 -16.98 -8.21 0.36
C VAL A 364 -17.64 -8.54 -0.98
N CYS A 365 -18.44 -7.61 -1.47
CA CYS A 365 -19.00 -7.64 -2.82
C CYS A 365 -17.94 -7.20 -3.84
N LEU A 366 -17.86 -7.89 -4.97
CA LEU A 366 -16.86 -7.65 -6.02
C LEU A 366 -17.44 -7.06 -7.30
N ARG A 367 -18.76 -6.93 -7.34
CA ARG A 367 -19.50 -6.40 -8.50
C ARG A 367 -20.68 -5.59 -8.02
N ASN A 368 -21.07 -4.61 -8.81
CA ASN A 368 -22.22 -3.78 -8.50
C ASN A 368 -23.52 -4.49 -8.88
N SER A 369 -24.59 -4.14 -8.18
CA SER A 369 -25.94 -4.56 -8.51
C SER A 369 -26.93 -3.53 -7.96
N ASP A 370 -27.41 -2.62 -8.82
CA ASP A 370 -28.39 -1.59 -8.47
C ASP A 370 -29.67 -2.20 -7.86
N VAL A 371 -30.09 -3.36 -8.39
CA VAL A 371 -31.28 -4.09 -7.91
C VAL A 371 -31.14 -4.56 -6.46
N LEU A 372 -29.91 -4.85 -6.02
CA LEU A 372 -29.63 -5.37 -4.68
C LEU A 372 -29.06 -4.27 -3.76
N ASP A 373 -28.88 -3.05 -4.28
CA ASP A 373 -28.20 -1.93 -3.61
C ASP A 373 -26.82 -2.32 -3.03
N VAL A 374 -26.04 -3.11 -3.79
CA VAL A 374 -24.67 -3.49 -3.41
C VAL A 374 -23.64 -3.03 -4.42
N LYS A 375 -22.49 -2.62 -3.91
CA LYS A 375 -21.38 -2.06 -4.67
C LYS A 375 -20.13 -2.90 -4.49
N ASN A 376 -19.22 -2.80 -5.44
CA ASN A 376 -17.93 -3.43 -5.40
C ASN A 376 -17.09 -2.77 -4.30
N GLY A 377 -16.47 -3.57 -3.44
CA GLY A 377 -15.83 -3.13 -2.21
C GLY A 377 -16.78 -3.00 -1.02
N THR A 378 -18.11 -3.14 -1.19
CA THR A 378 -19.03 -3.14 -0.05
C THR A 378 -18.72 -4.32 0.86
N CYS A 379 -18.23 -4.00 2.06
CA CYS A 379 -18.02 -4.96 3.12
C CYS A 379 -19.30 -5.10 3.95
N ALA A 380 -19.62 -6.34 4.30
CA ALA A 380 -20.85 -6.68 5.01
C ALA A 380 -20.64 -7.92 5.87
N THR A 381 -21.52 -8.10 6.86
CA THR A 381 -21.56 -9.30 7.70
C THR A 381 -22.81 -10.09 7.37
N VAL A 382 -22.67 -11.39 7.13
CA VAL A 382 -23.81 -12.26 6.81
C VAL A 382 -24.69 -12.43 8.06
N GLU A 383 -25.93 -11.99 8.00
CA GLU A 383 -26.90 -12.15 9.10
C GLU A 383 -27.61 -13.50 8.99
N ARG A 384 -28.04 -13.87 7.77
CA ARG A 384 -28.86 -15.05 7.52
C ARG A 384 -28.45 -15.74 6.23
N VAL A 385 -28.48 -17.07 6.26
CA VAL A 385 -28.28 -17.94 5.10
C VAL A 385 -29.59 -18.66 4.82
N ASP A 386 -30.11 -18.52 3.61
CA ASP A 386 -31.27 -19.29 3.15
C ASP A 386 -30.81 -20.43 2.23
N LEU A 387 -30.92 -21.68 2.69
CA LEU A 387 -30.51 -22.83 1.89
C LEU A 387 -31.52 -23.21 0.81
N ASN A 388 -32.80 -22.85 0.99
CA ASN A 388 -33.86 -23.16 0.04
C ASN A 388 -33.80 -22.20 -1.15
N GLN A 389 -33.71 -20.90 -0.87
CA GLN A 389 -33.59 -19.86 -1.89
C GLN A 389 -32.15 -19.66 -2.37
N ARG A 390 -31.17 -20.19 -1.63
CA ARG A 390 -29.72 -20.01 -1.86
C ARG A 390 -29.34 -18.52 -1.89
N THR A 391 -29.85 -17.76 -0.92
CA THR A 391 -29.59 -16.32 -0.74
C THR A 391 -28.86 -16.04 0.57
N LEU A 392 -28.21 -14.88 0.64
CA LEU A 392 -27.57 -14.36 1.85
C LEU A 392 -28.19 -13.02 2.23
N THR A 393 -28.73 -12.88 3.43
CA THR A 393 -29.04 -11.56 3.99
C THR A 393 -27.78 -11.04 4.69
N VAL A 394 -27.28 -9.87 4.28
CA VAL A 394 -26.04 -9.29 4.79
C VAL A 394 -26.27 -7.87 5.31
N SER A 395 -25.70 -7.55 6.47
CA SER A 395 -25.67 -6.20 7.04
C SER A 395 -24.46 -5.46 6.51
N THR A 396 -24.68 -4.39 5.74
CA THR A 396 -23.60 -3.59 5.15
C THR A 396 -23.03 -2.58 6.15
N ASP A 397 -21.74 -2.27 6.08
CA ASP A 397 -21.11 -1.36 7.05
C ASP A 397 -21.63 0.09 7.01
N ARG A 398 -22.12 0.52 5.84
CA ARG A 398 -22.43 1.92 5.53
C ARG A 398 -23.89 2.11 5.10
N GLY A 399 -24.72 1.08 5.20
CA GLY A 399 -26.06 1.08 4.63
C GLY A 399 -27.00 0.06 5.27
N PRO A 400 -28.18 -0.18 4.66
CA PRO A 400 -29.15 -1.14 5.17
C PRO A 400 -28.67 -2.59 4.99
N SER A 401 -29.38 -3.52 5.62
CA SER A 401 -29.25 -4.94 5.30
C SER A 401 -29.81 -5.22 3.91
N VAL A 402 -29.11 -6.03 3.13
CA VAL A 402 -29.41 -6.35 1.74
C VAL A 402 -29.45 -7.86 1.54
N GLU A 403 -30.33 -8.34 0.66
CA GLU A 403 -30.40 -9.77 0.32
C GLU A 403 -29.66 -10.04 -0.98
N LEU A 404 -28.55 -10.77 -0.91
CA LEU A 404 -27.78 -11.21 -2.07
C LEU A 404 -28.47 -12.41 -2.72
N SER A 405 -28.96 -12.19 -3.94
CA SER A 405 -29.63 -13.24 -4.72
C SER A 405 -28.71 -14.39 -5.10
N ARG A 406 -29.29 -15.58 -5.31
CA ARG A 406 -28.58 -16.77 -5.82
C ARG A 406 -27.73 -16.49 -7.05
N ARG A 407 -28.30 -15.77 -8.03
CA ARG A 407 -27.62 -15.43 -9.29
C ARG A 407 -26.37 -14.58 -9.04
N TYR A 408 -26.46 -13.61 -8.13
CA TYR A 408 -25.33 -12.77 -7.77
C TYR A 408 -24.20 -13.59 -7.11
N LEU A 409 -24.56 -14.53 -6.22
CA LEU A 409 -23.61 -15.44 -5.57
C LEU A 409 -22.95 -16.40 -6.56
N GLU A 410 -23.71 -17.02 -7.47
CA GLU A 410 -23.21 -18.03 -8.44
C GLU A 410 -22.20 -17.46 -9.43
N THR A 411 -22.23 -16.16 -9.70
CA THR A 411 -21.21 -15.49 -10.52
C THR A 411 -19.90 -15.23 -9.79
N GLY A 412 -19.79 -15.60 -8.50
CA GLY A 412 -18.56 -15.48 -7.72
C GLY A 412 -18.26 -14.06 -7.26
N ASN A 413 -19.26 -13.17 -7.25
CA ASN A 413 -19.15 -11.76 -6.88
C ASN A 413 -19.01 -11.50 -5.37
N VAL A 414 -18.85 -12.55 -4.57
CA VAL A 414 -18.69 -12.43 -3.10
C VAL A 414 -17.47 -13.23 -2.66
N ARG A 415 -16.69 -12.63 -1.76
CA ARG A 415 -15.53 -13.25 -1.09
C ARG A 415 -15.53 -12.91 0.39
N HIS A 416 -14.78 -13.67 1.17
CA HIS A 416 -14.48 -13.32 2.56
C HIS A 416 -13.64 -12.04 2.64
N ALA A 417 -13.86 -11.26 3.69
CA ALA A 417 -13.27 -9.94 3.87
C ALA A 417 -12.70 -9.71 5.28
N TYR A 418 -12.27 -10.79 5.96
CA TYR A 418 -11.44 -10.69 7.17
C TYR A 418 -10.07 -10.08 6.84
N ALA A 419 -9.55 -10.45 5.68
CA ALA A 419 -8.34 -9.89 5.08
C ALA A 419 -8.61 -9.30 3.70
N LEU A 420 -7.94 -8.19 3.38
CA LEU A 420 -8.00 -7.52 2.09
C LEU A 420 -6.59 -7.21 1.56
N THR A 421 -6.46 -7.10 0.23
CA THR A 421 -5.23 -6.54 -0.34
C THR A 421 -5.15 -5.04 -0.06
N GLY A 422 -3.96 -4.47 0.07
CA GLY A 422 -3.79 -3.01 0.22
C GLY A 422 -4.52 -2.18 -0.85
N HIS A 423 -4.52 -2.65 -2.11
CA HIS A 423 -5.26 -2.05 -3.22
C HIS A 423 -6.78 -2.02 -2.96
N ALA A 424 -7.36 -3.16 -2.59
CA ALA A 424 -8.79 -3.27 -2.25
C ALA A 424 -9.17 -2.47 -0.99
N ALA A 425 -8.20 -2.12 -0.15
CA ALA A 425 -8.40 -1.28 1.03
C ALA A 425 -8.20 0.22 0.75
N GLN A 426 -7.93 0.64 -0.49
CA GLN A 426 -7.86 2.06 -0.81
C GLN A 426 -9.22 2.73 -0.54
N GLY A 427 -9.20 3.92 0.06
CA GLY A 427 -10.40 4.57 0.60
C GLY A 427 -11.06 3.91 1.82
N LEU A 428 -10.70 2.68 2.22
CA LEU A 428 -11.23 2.04 3.41
C LEU A 428 -10.77 2.79 4.67
N THR A 429 -11.67 2.88 5.67
CA THR A 429 -11.34 3.37 7.00
C THR A 429 -11.92 2.43 8.04
N VAL A 430 -11.07 1.92 8.92
CA VAL A 430 -11.41 0.96 9.98
C VAL A 430 -10.95 1.49 11.34
N GLU A 431 -11.38 0.86 12.43
CA GLU A 431 -10.89 1.22 13.76
C GLU A 431 -9.43 0.74 13.96
N ARG A 432 -9.13 -0.51 13.57
CA ARG A 432 -7.78 -1.09 13.64
C ARG A 432 -7.40 -1.86 12.38
N ALA A 433 -6.11 -1.82 12.05
CA ALA A 433 -5.53 -2.53 10.91
C ALA A 433 -4.34 -3.40 11.34
N PHE A 434 -4.24 -4.60 10.77
CA PHE A 434 -3.17 -5.56 11.02
C PHE A 434 -2.46 -5.86 9.71
N VAL A 435 -1.29 -5.24 9.50
CA VAL A 435 -0.59 -5.23 8.20
C VAL A 435 0.48 -6.30 8.19
N LEU A 436 0.35 -7.28 7.29
CA LEU A 436 1.40 -8.23 6.97
C LEU A 436 2.41 -7.56 6.02
N GLY A 437 3.62 -7.30 6.51
CA GLY A 437 4.71 -6.74 5.72
C GLY A 437 5.19 -7.72 4.65
N ALA A 438 5.35 -7.23 3.43
CA ALA A 438 5.90 -7.98 2.30
C ALA A 438 7.42 -7.88 2.24
N GLY A 439 8.09 -8.91 1.70
CA GLY A 439 9.55 -8.94 1.52
C GLY A 439 10.05 -8.25 0.25
N GLU A 440 9.16 -7.60 -0.49
CA GLU A 440 9.42 -7.01 -1.81
C GLU A 440 10.06 -5.62 -1.70
N ALA A 441 10.68 -5.17 -2.79
CA ALA A 441 11.16 -3.80 -2.95
C ALA A 441 10.01 -2.87 -3.40
N ARG A 442 10.25 -1.56 -3.37
CA ARG A 442 9.32 -0.53 -3.85
C ARG A 442 7.93 -0.58 -3.20
N LEU A 443 7.89 -0.47 -1.88
CA LEU A 443 6.66 -0.55 -1.07
C LEU A 443 6.22 0.79 -0.50
N GLN A 444 6.83 1.92 -0.86
CA GLN A 444 6.49 3.22 -0.27
C GLN A 444 4.99 3.52 -0.33
N GLU A 445 4.39 3.50 -1.52
CA GLU A 445 2.99 3.86 -1.74
C GLU A 445 2.04 2.81 -1.19
N TRP A 446 2.34 1.53 -1.43
CA TRP A 446 1.55 0.43 -0.87
C TRP A 446 1.57 0.45 0.66
N GLY A 447 2.75 0.66 1.25
CA GLY A 447 2.95 0.80 2.68
C GLY A 447 2.22 2.01 3.24
N TYR A 448 2.31 3.17 2.58
CA TYR A 448 1.55 4.36 2.97
C TYR A 448 0.04 4.08 2.97
N VAL A 449 -0.50 3.42 1.94
CA VAL A 449 -1.92 3.04 1.89
C VAL A 449 -2.25 2.04 3.01
N ALA A 450 -1.52 0.93 3.13
CA ALA A 450 -1.81 -0.12 4.10
C ALA A 450 -1.72 0.39 5.55
N LEU A 451 -0.73 1.21 5.87
CA LEU A 451 -0.48 1.70 7.23
C LEU A 451 -1.45 2.81 7.67
N SER A 452 -2.07 3.51 6.72
CA SER A 452 -2.95 4.67 6.98
C SER A 452 -4.44 4.35 7.05
N ARG A 453 -4.87 3.08 7.06
CA ARG A 453 -6.31 2.71 7.03
C ARG A 453 -7.02 2.82 8.39
N ALA A 454 -6.31 2.70 9.50
CA ALA A 454 -6.90 2.63 10.84
C ALA A 454 -7.06 4.01 11.50
N ARG A 455 -8.15 4.21 12.25
CA ARG A 455 -8.34 5.41 13.08
C ARG A 455 -7.57 5.36 14.40
N ALA A 456 -7.58 4.21 15.07
CA ALA A 456 -7.02 4.07 16.41
C ALA A 456 -5.62 3.45 16.43
N GLN A 457 -5.42 2.36 15.67
CA GLN A 457 -4.17 1.61 15.72
C GLN A 457 -3.92 0.80 14.46
N THR A 458 -2.71 0.93 13.91
CA THR A 458 -2.13 -0.03 12.98
C THR A 458 -1.04 -0.86 13.67
N ARG A 459 -1.06 -2.19 13.51
CA ARG A 459 0.04 -3.10 13.88
C ARG A 459 0.69 -3.68 12.63
N LEU A 460 2.02 -3.74 12.62
CA LEU A 460 2.82 -4.23 11.50
C LEU A 460 3.51 -5.54 11.86
N TYR A 461 3.38 -6.54 10.99
CA TYR A 461 3.91 -7.88 11.17
C TYR A 461 4.94 -8.18 10.08
N VAL A 462 6.22 -8.27 10.44
CA VAL A 462 7.31 -8.52 9.51
C VAL A 462 7.89 -9.90 9.76
N THR A 463 8.03 -10.68 8.68
CA THR A 463 8.69 -11.97 8.75
C THR A 463 10.20 -11.80 8.63
N GLY A 464 10.91 -12.40 9.56
CA GLY A 464 12.34 -12.52 9.56
C GLY A 464 12.81 -13.56 8.56
N ASN A 465 12.88 -13.18 7.29
CA ASN A 465 13.47 -13.89 6.16
C ASN A 465 13.16 -15.41 6.06
N PRO A 466 12.28 -15.88 5.16
CA PRO A 466 12.36 -17.26 4.72
C PRO A 466 13.68 -17.43 3.94
N ARG A 467 14.51 -18.39 4.34
CA ARG A 467 15.65 -18.83 3.52
C ARG A 467 15.10 -19.51 2.25
N GLU A 468 14.66 -18.75 1.26
CA GLU A 468 14.44 -19.29 -0.09
C GLU A 468 15.76 -19.13 -0.86
N HIS A 469 16.50 -20.23 -0.91
CA HIS A 469 17.68 -20.37 -1.76
C HIS A 469 17.23 -20.48 -3.21
N GLU A 470 17.15 -19.37 -3.94
CA GLU A 470 17.21 -19.41 -5.40
C GLU A 470 18.66 -19.16 -5.84
N SER A 471 19.36 -20.27 -6.10
CA SER A 471 20.70 -20.40 -6.71
C SER A 471 21.94 -20.18 -5.83
N HIS A 472 22.95 -21.03 -6.04
CA HIS A 472 24.20 -21.14 -5.29
C HIS A 472 25.18 -19.95 -5.43
N PHE A 473 24.81 -18.84 -6.07
CA PHE A 473 25.79 -17.81 -6.48
C PHE A 473 25.58 -16.39 -5.97
N HIS A 474 24.49 -16.08 -5.24
CA HIS A 474 24.37 -14.78 -4.59
C HIS A 474 23.70 -14.90 -3.21
N ASN A 475 24.38 -14.46 -2.16
CA ASN A 475 23.69 -14.08 -0.92
C ASN A 475 22.74 -12.92 -1.27
N LEU A 476 21.45 -13.23 -1.40
CA LEU A 476 20.39 -12.25 -1.60
C LEU A 476 20.20 -11.49 -0.29
N ASP A 477 21.02 -10.46 -0.12
CA ASP A 477 20.89 -9.42 0.91
C ASP A 477 20.89 -9.92 2.37
N ASP A 478 22.10 -10.03 2.97
CA ASP A 478 22.33 -10.41 4.39
C ASP A 478 21.80 -9.38 5.43
N ARG A 479 20.99 -8.40 5.01
CA ARG A 479 20.43 -7.36 5.89
C ARG A 479 19.27 -7.88 6.74
N ASP A 480 19.17 -7.31 7.94
CA ASP A 480 18.06 -7.53 8.86
C ASP A 480 16.69 -7.30 8.16
N PRO A 481 15.69 -8.16 8.39
CA PRO A 481 14.35 -8.07 7.80
C PRO A 481 13.68 -6.70 7.94
N LEU A 482 13.89 -6.00 9.06
CA LEU A 482 13.34 -4.66 9.25
C LEU A 482 14.10 -3.62 8.43
N ALA A 483 15.42 -3.76 8.29
CA ALA A 483 16.20 -2.88 7.43
C ALA A 483 15.79 -3.03 5.96
N ARG A 484 15.44 -4.25 5.52
CA ARG A 484 14.91 -4.51 4.17
C ARG A 484 13.53 -3.90 3.99
N PHE A 485 12.60 -4.17 4.90
CA PHE A 485 11.26 -3.62 4.81
C PHE A 485 11.25 -2.09 4.92
N GLY A 486 12.05 -1.53 5.83
CA GLY A 486 12.24 -0.08 5.97
C GLY A 486 12.78 0.55 4.70
N ARG A 487 13.77 -0.08 4.05
CA ARG A 487 14.25 0.35 2.74
C ARG A 487 13.17 0.22 1.65
N ALA A 488 12.40 -0.86 1.64
CA ALA A 488 11.30 -1.03 0.69
C ALA A 488 10.26 0.10 0.83
N LEU A 489 9.96 0.54 2.05
CA LEU A 489 9.09 1.69 2.32
C LEU A 489 9.70 3.04 1.91
N GLU A 490 11.02 3.11 1.66
CA GLU A 490 11.72 4.30 1.14
C GLU A 490 11.83 4.28 -0.40
N GLU A 491 11.57 3.13 -1.01
CA GLU A 491 11.62 2.96 -2.46
C GLU A 491 10.23 3.17 -3.05
N SER A 492 10.11 4.15 -3.95
CA SER A 492 8.86 4.44 -4.65
C SER A 492 8.60 3.45 -5.77
N ALA A 493 7.35 3.01 -5.88
CA ALA A 493 6.80 2.29 -7.02
C ALA A 493 6.19 3.21 -8.08
N VAL A 494 6.11 4.52 -7.83
CA VAL A 494 5.55 5.50 -8.77
C VAL A 494 6.47 5.65 -9.96
N GLU A 495 5.91 5.40 -11.14
CA GLU A 495 6.58 5.67 -12.39
C GLU A 495 6.63 7.19 -12.63
N ARG A 496 7.82 7.70 -12.97
CA ARG A 496 7.95 9.05 -13.53
C ARG A 496 7.61 9.01 -15.01
N LEU A 497 7.16 10.14 -15.55
CA LEU A 497 7.01 10.29 -17.00
C LEU A 497 8.31 9.89 -17.72
N ALA A 498 8.20 9.30 -18.90
CA ALA A 498 9.33 8.97 -19.75
C ALA A 498 10.19 10.23 -20.05
N VAL A 499 9.54 11.39 -20.25
CA VAL A 499 10.23 12.68 -20.40
C VAL A 499 10.96 13.16 -19.14
N ASP A 500 10.57 12.66 -17.97
CA ASP A 500 11.05 13.07 -16.64
C ASP A 500 11.95 12.04 -15.97
N GLN A 501 12.54 11.13 -16.75
CA GLN A 501 13.56 10.20 -16.27
C GLN A 501 14.85 10.98 -15.89
N ARG A 502 14.78 11.89 -14.91
CA ARG A 502 15.90 12.67 -14.37
C ARG A 502 16.86 11.77 -13.58
N PRO A 503 18.13 12.17 -13.42
CA PRO A 503 19.04 11.57 -12.45
C PRO A 503 18.34 11.32 -11.11
N LEU A 504 18.54 10.13 -10.55
CA LEU A 504 18.66 10.08 -9.09
C LEU A 504 19.86 10.96 -8.75
N PRO A 505 19.75 11.91 -7.80
CA PRO A 505 20.94 12.55 -7.27
C PRO A 505 21.91 11.42 -6.96
N SER A 506 23.11 11.49 -7.53
CA SER A 506 24.23 10.82 -6.91
C SER A 506 24.34 11.46 -5.53
N GLY A 507 23.58 10.93 -4.57
CA GLY A 507 23.92 11.09 -3.18
C GLY A 507 25.39 10.69 -3.04
N PRO A 508 26.10 11.20 -2.03
CA PRO A 508 27.56 11.07 -1.89
C PRO A 508 28.05 9.62 -1.61
N ARG A 509 27.49 8.59 -2.27
CA ARG A 509 27.73 7.17 -2.04
C ARG A 509 28.60 6.49 -3.10
N HIS A 510 29.09 7.21 -4.11
CA HIS A 510 30.02 6.65 -5.11
C HIS A 510 31.42 7.28 -5.13
N ALA A 511 31.71 8.27 -4.28
CA ALA A 511 33.06 8.83 -4.14
C ALA A 511 33.90 8.20 -3.01
N ALA A 512 33.37 7.21 -2.28
CA ALA A 512 34.17 6.44 -1.34
C ALA A 512 33.61 5.02 -1.25
N ARG A 513 34.27 4.06 -1.91
CA ARG A 513 34.50 2.78 -1.23
C ARG A 513 35.64 3.07 -0.25
N PRO A 514 35.40 3.32 1.04
CA PRO A 514 36.45 3.06 1.99
C PRO A 514 36.74 1.57 1.89
N GLU A 515 38.03 1.26 1.74
CA GLU A 515 38.57 -0.06 1.99
C GLU A 515 38.01 -0.60 3.30
N ILE A 516 37.95 -1.93 3.35
CA ILE A 516 37.44 -2.71 4.46
C ILE A 516 38.23 -2.35 5.73
N GLU A 517 37.74 -1.36 6.47
CA GLU A 517 37.99 -1.18 7.87
C GLU A 517 36.67 -1.39 8.59
N ARG A 518 36.53 -2.54 9.26
CA ARG A 518 35.55 -2.71 10.33
C ARG A 518 36.11 -2.04 11.58
N PRO A 519 35.60 -0.87 11.99
CA PRO A 519 35.40 -0.66 13.42
C PRO A 519 34.10 0.10 13.76
N ALA A 520 33.66 -0.11 15.01
CA ALA A 520 32.43 0.36 15.67
C ALA A 520 31.14 -0.39 15.32
N ALA A 521 30.40 -0.80 16.37
CA ALA A 521 29.09 -1.41 16.28
C ALA A 521 28.15 -0.53 15.44
N ARG A 522 27.54 -1.12 14.40
CA ARG A 522 26.60 -0.41 13.54
C ARG A 522 25.31 -0.14 14.33
N PRO A 523 24.55 0.94 14.02
CA PRO A 523 23.20 1.13 14.55
C PRO A 523 22.31 -0.13 14.38
N ASP A 524 22.54 -0.88 13.29
CA ASP A 524 21.89 -2.15 12.97
C ASP A 524 22.19 -3.26 14.00
N ASP A 525 23.40 -3.29 14.60
CA ASP A 525 23.81 -4.32 15.58
C ASP A 525 23.14 -4.07 16.95
N GLN A 526 23.01 -2.80 17.33
CA GLN A 526 22.28 -2.41 18.55
C GLN A 526 20.78 -2.66 18.42
N LEU A 527 20.22 -2.43 17.22
CA LEU A 527 18.83 -2.76 16.91
C LEU A 527 18.61 -4.28 16.97
N HIS A 528 19.50 -5.07 16.38
CA HIS A 528 19.43 -6.53 16.43
C HIS A 528 19.44 -7.06 17.88
N LEU A 529 20.28 -6.48 18.74
CA LEU A 529 20.35 -6.85 20.15
C LEU A 529 19.03 -6.53 20.88
N ARG A 530 18.44 -5.36 20.61
CA ARG A 530 17.14 -4.96 21.17
C ARG A 530 15.99 -5.87 20.70
N LEU A 531 16.02 -6.30 19.45
CA LEU A 531 15.04 -7.24 18.88
C LEU A 531 15.10 -8.61 19.56
N LEU A 532 16.30 -9.14 19.81
CA LEU A 532 16.46 -10.39 20.55
C LEU A 532 15.97 -10.26 22.01
N GLU A 533 16.17 -9.09 22.64
CA GLU A 533 15.62 -8.83 23.97
C GLU A 533 14.09 -8.72 23.96
N GLN A 534 13.51 -8.10 22.93
CA GLN A 534 12.06 -8.01 22.76
C GLN A 534 11.45 -9.39 22.49
N LYS A 535 12.06 -10.19 21.61
CA LYS A 535 11.65 -11.58 21.35
C LYS A 535 11.63 -12.40 22.65
N ARG A 536 12.69 -12.30 23.47
CA ARG A 536 12.75 -12.93 24.79
C ARG A 536 11.60 -12.46 25.68
N ARG A 537 11.39 -11.14 25.81
CA ARG A 537 10.30 -10.57 26.65
C ARG A 537 8.92 -11.06 26.20
N VAL A 538 8.66 -11.12 24.90
CA VAL A 538 7.38 -11.60 24.36
C VAL A 538 7.18 -13.08 24.66
N LEU A 539 8.21 -13.91 24.44
CA LEU A 539 8.15 -15.33 24.77
C LEU A 539 7.91 -15.54 26.27
N THR A 540 8.60 -14.81 27.13
CA THR A 540 8.39 -14.84 28.59
C THR A 540 6.95 -14.46 28.96
N LYS A 541 6.42 -13.33 28.46
CA LYS A 541 5.02 -12.94 28.72
C LYS A 541 4.02 -13.97 28.18
N THR A 542 4.32 -14.60 27.05
CA THR A 542 3.46 -15.63 26.46
C THR A 542 3.43 -16.88 27.33
N GLN A 543 4.60 -17.28 27.85
CA GLN A 543 4.73 -18.38 28.80
C GLN A 543 3.95 -18.08 30.09
N GLU A 544 4.17 -16.91 30.70
CA GLU A 544 3.47 -16.49 31.93
C GLU A 544 1.94 -16.49 31.76
N ARG A 545 1.44 -16.06 30.58
CA ARG A 545 0.01 -16.10 30.26
C ARG A 545 -0.52 -17.52 30.09
N ALA A 546 0.23 -18.40 29.42
CA ALA A 546 -0.15 -19.79 29.25
C ALA A 546 -0.15 -20.54 30.60
N GLU A 547 0.84 -20.28 31.46
CA GLU A 547 0.90 -20.77 32.84
C GLU A 547 -0.26 -20.25 33.69
N GLY A 548 -0.62 -18.97 33.53
CA GLY A 548 -1.79 -18.37 34.18
C GLY A 548 -3.09 -19.06 33.77
N LYS A 549 -3.30 -19.30 32.47
CA LYS A 549 -4.47 -20.01 31.94
C LYS A 549 -4.50 -21.47 32.39
N LEU A 550 -3.37 -22.16 32.35
CA LEU A 550 -3.23 -23.53 32.85
C LEU A 550 -3.66 -23.60 34.32
N GLY A 551 -3.15 -22.70 35.17
CA GLY A 551 -3.51 -22.66 36.59
C GLY A 551 -4.99 -22.36 36.84
N VAL A 552 -5.63 -21.54 35.99
CA VAL A 552 -7.09 -21.31 36.05
C VAL A 552 -7.85 -22.57 35.67
N ALA A 553 -7.50 -23.21 34.56
CA ALA A 553 -8.15 -24.42 34.06
C ALA A 553 -7.99 -25.60 35.05
N GLU A 554 -6.82 -25.77 35.67
CA GLU A 554 -6.57 -26.79 36.70
C GLU A 554 -7.42 -26.54 37.97
N ARG A 555 -7.51 -25.29 38.42
CA ARG A 555 -8.38 -24.91 39.57
C ARG A 555 -9.87 -25.07 39.25
N GLU A 556 -10.29 -24.83 38.02
CA GLU A 556 -11.67 -25.09 37.59
C GLU A 556 -11.97 -26.59 37.50
N LEU A 557 -11.04 -27.39 36.97
CA LEU A 557 -11.19 -28.83 36.89
C LEU A 557 -11.29 -29.47 38.28
N ALA A 558 -10.48 -29.00 39.24
CA ALA A 558 -10.51 -29.45 40.63
C ALA A 558 -11.84 -29.13 41.35
N ARG A 559 -12.49 -28.01 40.99
CA ARG A 559 -13.79 -27.59 41.54
C ARG A 559 -14.98 -28.20 40.79
N CYS A 560 -14.74 -28.91 39.69
CA CYS A 560 -15.80 -29.49 38.86
C CYS A 560 -16.28 -30.84 39.42
N GLY A 561 -17.52 -30.87 39.91
CA GLY A 561 -18.16 -32.09 40.44
C GLY A 561 -18.32 -33.22 39.40
N ALA A 562 -18.41 -34.46 39.89
CA ALA A 562 -18.36 -35.69 39.07
C ALA A 562 -19.46 -35.81 37.99
N LEU A 563 -20.57 -35.08 38.13
CA LEU A 563 -21.72 -35.13 37.22
C LEU A 563 -21.56 -34.26 35.95
N ARG A 564 -20.50 -33.45 35.82
CA ARG A 564 -20.27 -32.56 34.66
C ARG A 564 -19.20 -33.10 33.71
N ARG A 565 -19.45 -34.30 33.15
CA ARG A 565 -18.49 -35.06 32.33
C ARG A 565 -17.96 -34.25 31.13
N ARG A 566 -18.86 -33.62 30.35
CA ARG A 566 -18.52 -32.81 29.17
C ARG A 566 -17.60 -31.63 29.48
N ARG A 567 -17.89 -30.89 30.56
CA ARG A 567 -17.06 -29.75 31.01
C ARG A 567 -15.69 -30.19 31.52
N ARG A 568 -15.59 -31.36 32.15
CA ARG A 568 -14.30 -31.93 32.57
C ARG A 568 -13.44 -32.32 31.38
N ASP A 569 -14.05 -32.88 30.32
CA ASP A 569 -13.32 -33.26 29.11
C ASP A 569 -12.85 -32.02 28.32
N GLU A 570 -13.67 -30.96 28.26
CA GLU A 570 -13.26 -29.65 27.72
C GLU A 570 -12.08 -29.05 28.50
N LEU A 571 -12.15 -29.03 29.84
CA LEU A 571 -11.08 -28.50 30.69
C LEU A 571 -9.78 -29.34 30.60
N ARG A 572 -9.89 -30.67 30.39
CA ARG A 572 -8.73 -31.53 30.14
C ARG A 572 -8.05 -31.22 28.81
N GLY A 573 -8.84 -31.02 27.75
CA GLY A 573 -8.30 -30.59 26.46
C GLY A 573 -7.65 -29.21 26.53
N GLU A 574 -8.24 -28.28 27.29
CA GLU A 574 -7.66 -26.96 27.53
C GLU A 574 -6.33 -27.05 28.30
N ILE A 575 -6.24 -27.91 29.32
CA ILE A 575 -5.02 -28.17 30.09
C ILE A 575 -3.92 -28.78 29.21
N GLU A 576 -4.24 -29.78 28.38
CA GLU A 576 -3.27 -30.37 27.45
C GLU A 576 -2.75 -29.34 26.45
N LEU A 577 -3.64 -28.51 25.91
CA LEU A 577 -3.28 -27.45 24.96
C LEU A 577 -2.41 -26.38 25.60
N GLN A 578 -2.71 -25.96 26.85
CA GLN A 578 -1.85 -25.00 27.56
C GLN A 578 -0.48 -25.61 27.92
N ARG A 579 -0.42 -26.89 28.34
CA ARG A 579 0.85 -27.58 28.63
C ARG A 579 1.74 -27.67 27.40
N HIS A 580 1.17 -28.08 26.26
CA HIS A 580 1.90 -28.15 25.01
C HIS A 580 2.36 -26.76 24.53
N SER A 581 1.54 -25.72 24.74
CA SER A 581 1.93 -24.34 24.47
C SER A 581 3.08 -23.87 25.36
N ILE A 582 3.12 -24.24 26.65
CA ILE A 582 4.20 -23.88 27.57
C ILE A 582 5.51 -24.56 27.15
N GLU A 583 5.45 -25.83 26.76
CA GLU A 583 6.60 -26.61 26.31
C GLU A 583 7.24 -25.98 25.06
N LEU A 584 6.43 -25.72 24.02
CA LEU A 584 6.86 -25.03 22.80
C LEU A 584 7.45 -23.64 23.04
N VAL A 585 6.87 -22.86 23.95
CA VAL A 585 7.37 -21.52 24.28
C VAL A 585 8.67 -21.62 25.08
N SER A 586 8.80 -22.60 25.97
CA SER A 586 10.00 -22.83 26.78
C SER A 586 11.19 -23.22 25.92
N GLU A 587 11.03 -24.14 24.96
CA GLU A 587 12.07 -24.50 24.01
C GLU A 587 12.56 -23.27 23.21
N ARG A 588 11.61 -22.47 22.70
CA ARG A 588 11.93 -21.24 21.98
C ARG A 588 12.56 -20.16 22.85
N LEU A 589 12.23 -20.11 24.14
CA LEU A 589 12.83 -19.18 25.08
C LEU A 589 14.30 -19.54 25.33
N VAL A 590 14.62 -20.83 25.49
CA VAL A 590 15.99 -21.33 25.63
C VAL A 590 16.83 -20.96 24.40
N GLU A 591 16.31 -21.22 23.20
CA GLU A 591 16.98 -20.85 21.95
C GLU A 591 17.18 -19.33 21.83
N SER A 592 16.14 -18.55 22.15
CA SER A 592 16.21 -17.09 22.11
C SER A 592 17.22 -16.50 23.10
N VAL A 593 17.37 -17.11 24.28
CA VAL A 593 18.36 -16.69 25.29
C VAL A 593 19.78 -17.00 24.79
N ALA A 594 20.01 -18.19 24.23
CA ALA A 594 21.31 -18.58 23.67
C ALA A 594 21.75 -17.65 22.53
N VAL A 595 20.84 -17.30 21.62
CA VAL A 595 21.10 -16.36 20.52
C VAL A 595 21.38 -14.94 21.05
N LEU A 596 20.61 -14.48 22.05
CA LEU A 596 20.83 -13.18 22.70
C LEU A 596 22.19 -13.09 23.37
N GLU A 597 22.61 -14.14 24.09
CA GLU A 597 23.92 -14.18 24.74
C GLU A 597 25.07 -14.18 23.73
N LYS A 598 24.93 -14.94 22.63
CA LYS A 598 25.90 -14.93 21.54
C LYS A 598 26.03 -13.55 20.90
N ALA A 599 24.92 -12.90 20.58
CA ALA A 599 24.92 -11.54 20.02
C ALA A 599 25.52 -10.51 20.99
N LYS A 600 25.24 -10.61 22.29
CA LYS A 600 25.87 -9.78 23.34
C LYS A 600 27.38 -9.97 23.40
N LEU A 601 27.86 -11.20 23.21
CA LEU A 601 29.28 -11.51 23.20
C LEU A 601 29.97 -10.93 21.94
N GLU A 602 29.34 -11.03 20.78
CA GLU A 602 29.84 -10.48 19.52
C GLU A 602 29.92 -8.95 19.55
N LEU A 603 28.89 -8.28 20.09
CA LEU A 603 28.89 -6.82 20.27
C LEU A 603 30.00 -6.37 21.24
N LYS A 604 30.17 -7.07 22.37
CA LYS A 604 31.26 -6.79 23.32
C LYS A 604 32.66 -6.99 22.73
N ARG A 605 32.82 -7.94 21.79
CA ARG A 605 34.09 -8.17 21.07
C ARG A 605 34.36 -7.05 20.05
N ALA A 606 33.33 -6.59 19.35
CA ALA A 606 33.42 -5.46 18.43
C ALA A 606 33.81 -4.14 19.14
N ASP A 607 33.32 -3.91 20.35
CA ASP A 607 33.66 -2.73 21.18
C ASP A 607 35.07 -2.78 21.83
N ARG A 608 35.66 -3.98 21.99
CA ARG A 608 37.00 -4.15 22.58
C ARG A 608 38.15 -4.02 21.57
N ALA A 609 37.92 -4.40 20.30
CA ALA A 609 38.91 -4.33 19.23
C ALA A 609 39.64 -2.97 19.05
N PRO A 610 39.01 -1.79 19.23
CA PRO A 610 39.72 -0.51 19.14
C PRO A 610 40.61 -0.19 20.35
N LYS A 611 40.36 -0.77 21.53
CA LYS A 611 41.13 -0.47 22.76
C LYS A 611 42.47 -1.20 22.83
N ASP A 612 42.52 -2.44 22.35
CA ASP A 612 43.75 -3.24 22.35
C ASP A 612 44.76 -2.72 21.29
N ARG A 613 44.26 -2.22 20.14
CA ARG A 613 45.08 -1.56 19.10
C ARG A 613 45.66 -0.21 19.54
N ALA A 614 44.92 0.57 20.34
CA ALA A 614 45.45 1.83 20.89
C ALA A 614 46.62 1.58 21.85
N GLN A 615 46.58 0.51 22.66
CA GLN A 615 47.67 0.13 23.56
C GLN A 615 48.89 -0.48 22.82
N GLU A 616 48.71 -1.11 21.66
CA GLU A 616 49.82 -1.58 20.82
C GLU A 616 50.50 -0.43 20.04
N VAL A 617 49.75 0.55 19.55
CA VAL A 617 50.30 1.73 18.84
C VAL A 617 51.05 2.66 19.78
N GLU A 618 50.60 2.82 21.03
CA GLU A 618 51.31 3.59 22.06
C GLU A 618 52.63 2.94 22.49
N ARG A 619 52.75 1.61 22.38
CA ARG A 619 54.00 0.86 22.63
C ARG A 619 54.98 0.90 21.46
N ALA A 620 54.55 1.28 20.25
CA ALA A 620 55.35 1.20 19.03
C ALA A 620 55.77 2.56 18.44
N GLY A 621 55.35 3.70 19.01
CA GLY A 621 55.51 5.03 18.41
C GLY A 621 56.55 5.96 19.04
N GLY A 622 57.84 5.67 18.86
CA GLY A 622 58.91 6.64 19.06
C GLY A 622 59.04 7.60 17.87
N THR A 623 58.87 8.90 18.12
CA THR A 623 59.26 10.09 17.30
C THR A 623 58.83 10.16 15.82
N ARG A 624 57.83 11.01 15.57
CA ARG A 624 57.49 11.63 14.28
C ARG A 624 58.52 12.69 13.89
N GLU A 625 59.44 12.43 12.96
CA GLU A 625 60.10 13.52 12.19
C GLU A 625 60.80 13.11 10.88
N GLY A 626 60.34 12.07 10.19
CA GLY A 626 60.95 11.71 8.90
C GLY A 626 60.01 10.96 7.99
N LEU A 627 59.20 11.67 7.19
CA LEU A 627 58.61 11.20 5.93
C LEU A 627 57.76 12.32 5.28
N ARG A 628 58.35 13.52 5.21
CA ARG A 628 57.82 14.63 4.40
C ARG A 628 58.90 15.03 3.40
N LEU A 629 59.22 14.16 2.45
CA LEU A 629 60.02 14.45 1.25
C LEU A 629 60.21 13.17 0.40
N THR A 630 59.21 12.83 -0.42
CA THR A 630 59.39 12.15 -1.72
C THR A 630 58.00 11.92 -2.32
N LEU A 631 57.50 12.88 -3.11
CA LEU A 631 56.55 12.68 -4.21
C LEU A 631 56.45 13.99 -5.03
N GLU A 632 57.62 14.52 -5.38
CA GLU A 632 57.82 15.34 -6.59
C GLU A 632 59.05 14.78 -7.29
N ARG A 633 58.83 13.75 -8.12
CA ARG A 633 59.61 13.40 -9.31
C ARG A 633 58.92 12.28 -10.08
#